data_AF-A0A6A4QT75-F1
#
_entry.id   AF-A0A6A4QT75-F1
#
_cell.length_a   1.000
_cell.length_b   1.000
_cell.length_c   1.000
_cell.angle_alpha   90.00
_cell.angle_beta   90.00
_cell.angle_gamma   90.00
#
_symmetry.space_group_name_H-M   'P 1'
#
loop_
_entity.id
_entity.type
_entity.pdbx_description
1 polymer ?
#
loop_
_entity_poly.entity_id
_entity_poly.type
_entity_poly.pdbx_seq_one_letter_code
_entity_poly.pdbx_strand_id
1 'polypeptide(L)' 'MKMVAIALLRNFKVEVVEGHHVSPTVSIILHMKHGLKVNITKRCVSDSNTVLSIIYWLCVLSPN' A
#
# COMPACT_ATOMS: atom_id res chain seq x y z
N MET A 1 -9.01 -4.87 -3.43
CA MET A 1 -8.02 -4.10 -2.64
C MET A 1 -6.54 -4.32 -3.02
N LYS A 2 -6.17 -5.42 -3.70
CA LYS A 2 -4.76 -5.69 -4.10
C LYS A 2 -4.14 -4.57 -4.95
N MET A 3 -4.89 -4.05 -5.93
CA MET A 3 -4.43 -2.98 -6.83
C MET A 3 -4.11 -1.68 -6.10
N VAL A 4 -4.94 -1.32 -5.12
CA VAL A 4 -4.74 -0.10 -4.33
C VAL A 4 -3.44 -0.21 -3.53
N ALA A 5 -3.20 -1.36 -2.89
CA ALA A 5 -1.97 -1.62 -2.15
C ALA A 5 -0.73 -1.51 -3.06
N ILE A 6 -0.79 -2.11 -4.25
CA ILE A 6 0.32 -2.07 -5.23
C ILE A 6 0.59 -0.64 -5.72
N ALA A 7 -0.46 0.12 -6.02
CA ALA A 7 -0.33 1.51 -6.46
C ALA A 7 0.31 2.38 -5.38
N LEU A 8 -0.09 2.21 -4.12
CA LEU A 8 0.48 2.92 -2.99
C LEU A 8 1.96 2.57 -2.79
N LEU A 9 2.28 1.27 -2.78
CA LEU A 9 3.65 0.77 -2.59
C LEU A 9 4.60 1.13 -3.74
N ARG A 10 4.10 1.40 -4.94
CA ARG A 10 4.92 1.83 -6.07
C ARG A 10 5.15 3.33 -6.09
N ASN A 11 4.09 4.11 -5.92
CA ASN A 11 4.13 5.56 -6.14
C ASN A 11 4.53 6.33 -4.89
N PHE A 12 4.46 5.72 -3.71
CA PHE A 12 4.70 6.41 -2.45
C PHE A 12 5.70 5.66 -1.57
N LYS A 13 6.59 6.42 -0.95
CA LYS A 13 7.35 5.98 0.21
C LYS A 13 6.41 6.07 1.41
N VAL A 14 6.23 4.96 2.11
CA VAL A 14 5.34 4.85 3.26
C VAL A 14 6.22 4.53 4.46
N GLU A 15 6.21 5.41 5.46
CA GLU A 15 7.00 5.27 6.68
C GLU A 15 6.05 5.26 7.88
N VAL A 16 6.17 4.29 8.77
CA VAL A 16 5.33 4.25 9.98
C VAL A 16 5.78 5.35 10.93
N VAL A 17 4.83 6.09 11.49
CA VAL A 17 5.15 7.12 12.47
C VAL A 17 5.60 6.48 13.77
N GLU A 18 6.78 6.87 14.26
CA GLU A 18 7.31 6.38 15.53
C GLU A 18 6.38 6.71 16.70
N GLY A 19 6.29 5.81 17.69
CA GLY A 19 5.42 5.97 18.85
C GLY A 19 3.93 5.70 18.59
N HIS A 20 3.52 5.36 17.36
CA HIS A 20 2.15 4.89 17.11
C HIS A 20 1.97 3.49 17.71
N HIS A 21 1.18 3.39 18.79
CA HIS A 21 0.94 2.13 19.48
C HIS A 21 0.02 1.23 18.66
N VAL A 22 0.63 0.34 17.88
CA VAL A 22 -0.06 -0.77 17.20
C VAL A 22 0.01 -1.98 18.12
N SER A 23 -1.01 -2.18 18.95
CA SER A 23 -1.15 -3.42 19.70
C SER A 23 -1.91 -4.43 18.85
N PRO A 24 -1.26 -5.51 18.36
CA PRO A 24 -2.01 -6.63 17.83
C PRO A 24 -2.81 -7.26 18.97
N THR A 25 -4.11 -7.43 18.78
CA THR A 25 -4.86 -8.40 19.59
C THR A 25 -4.33 -9.79 19.27
N VAL A 26 -4.34 -10.72 20.24
CA VAL A 26 -3.87 -12.11 20.06
C VAL A 26 -4.81 -12.83 19.09
N SER A 27 -4.58 -12.62 17.80
CA SER A 27 -5.38 -13.14 16.71
C SER A 27 -4.54 -13.14 15.44
N ILE A 28 -4.78 -14.13 14.57
CA ILE A 28 -4.15 -14.21 13.23
C ILE A 28 -4.51 -12.98 12.39
N ILE A 29 -5.63 -12.33 12.72
CA ILE A 29 -6.08 -11.07 12.15
C ILE A 29 -5.50 -9.92 12.96
N LEU A 30 -4.83 -8.98 12.30
CA LEU A 30 -4.34 -7.77 12.93
C LEU A 30 -5.52 -6.82 13.20
N HIS A 31 -6.03 -6.82 14.43
CA HIS A 31 -7.08 -5.88 14.86
C HIS A 31 -6.47 -4.54 15.27
N MET A 32 -6.55 -3.54 14.39
CA MET A 32 -6.09 -2.17 14.67
C MET A 32 -7.25 -1.28 15.10
N LYS A 33 -7.35 -0.95 16.39
CA LYS A 33 -8.40 -0.03 16.90
C LYS A 33 -8.30 1.39 16.31
N HIS A 34 -7.08 1.86 16.06
CA HIS A 34 -6.79 3.23 15.61
C HIS A 34 -6.13 3.26 14.22
N GLY A 35 -6.23 2.17 13.45
CA GLY A 35 -5.55 2.02 12.17
C GLY A 35 -4.02 2.12 12.27
N LEU A 36 -3.36 2.31 11.13
CA LEU A 36 -1.92 2.48 11.01
C LEU A 36 -1.60 3.94 10.62
N LYS A 37 -0.90 4.67 11.49
CA LYS A 37 -0.43 6.03 11.20
C LYS A 37 0.88 5.97 10.42
N VAL A 38 0.91 6.58 9.24
CA VAL A 38 2.07 6.61 8.35
C VAL A 38 2.33 8.01 7.79
N ASN A 39 3.59 8.31 7.52
CA ASN A 39 4.02 9.41 6.68
C ASN A 39 4.11 8.93 5.22
N ILE A 40 3.57 9.71 4.31
CA ILE A 40 3.52 9.40 2.89
C ILE A 40 4.32 10.46 2.12
N THR A 41 5.33 10.03 1.38
CA THR A 41 6.08 10.89 0.46
C THR A 41 5.95 10.35 -0.95
N LYS A 42 5.64 11.22 -1.92
CA LYS A 42 5.58 10.83 -3.33
C LYS A 42 6.98 10.41 -3.78
N ARG A 43 7.10 9.21 -4.35
CA ARG A 43 8.32 8.85 -5.07
C ARG A 43 8.28 9.57 -6.41
N CYS A 44 9.38 10.21 -6.78
CA CYS A 44 9.57 10.74 -8.13
C CYS A 44 9.71 9.57 -9.10
N VAL A 45 8.58 8.97 -9.50
CA VAL A 45 8.55 7.93 -10.51
C VAL A 45 8.28 8.63 -11.83
N SER A 46 9.36 8.84 -12.59
CA SER A 46 9.37 9.59 -13.84
C SER A 46 8.87 8.76 -15.03
N ASP A 47 7.81 7.96 -14.91
CA ASP A 47 7.25 7.25 -16.06
C ASP A 47 5.76 6.93 -15.90
N SER A 48 4.91 7.77 -16.50
CA SER A 48 3.46 7.57 -16.57
C SER A 48 3.06 6.28 -17.32
N ASN A 49 3.90 5.81 -18.25
CA ASN A 49 3.61 4.68 -19.12
C ASN A 49 3.76 3.32 -18.41
N THR A 50 4.70 3.20 -17.48
CA THR A 50 4.98 1.95 -16.75
C THR A 50 3.89 1.62 -15.74
N VAL A 51 3.30 2.64 -15.12
CA VAL A 51 2.23 2.45 -14.12
C VAL A 51 0.93 1.98 -14.81
N LEU A 52 0.59 2.57 -15.95
CA LEU A 52 -0.55 2.16 -16.77
C LEU A 52 -0.37 0.72 -17.29
N SER A 53 0.81 0.41 -17.83
CA SER A 53 1.13 -0.94 -18.31
C SER A 53 0.95 -2.00 -17.21
N ILE A 54 1.40 -1.71 -15.99
CA ILE A 54 1.34 -2.66 -14.87
C ILE A 54 -0.07 -2.78 -14.30
N ILE A 55 -0.84 -1.69 -14.25
CA ILE A 55 -2.26 -1.75 -13.88
C ILE A 55 -3.04 -2.59 -14.91
N TYR A 56 -2.77 -2.38 -16.20
CA TYR A 56 -3.43 -3.12 -17.27
C TYR A 56 -3.08 -4.62 -17.21
N TRP A 57 -1.80 -4.96 -17.04
CA TRP A 57 -1.35 -6.35 -16.88
C TRP A 57 -1.93 -7.04 -15.64
N LEU A 58 -2.01 -6.35 -14.50
CA LEU A 58 -2.60 -6.90 -13.27
C LEU A 58 -4.13 -7.08 -13.35
N CYS A 59 -4.84 -6.19 -14.04
CA CYS A 59 -6.27 -6.37 -14.33
C CYS A 59 -6.52 -7.57 -15.25
N VAL A 60 -5.62 -7.85 -16.19
CA VAL A 60 -5.78 -8.92 -17.19
C VAL A 60 -5.38 -10.31 -16.64
N LEU A 61 -4.45 -10.40 -15.68
CA LEU A 61 -3.94 -11.68 -15.16
C LEU A 61 -4.46 -12.11 -13.79
N SER A 62 -5.36 -11.33 -13.15
CA SER A 62 -6.04 -11.77 -11.94
C SER A 62 -7.52 -12.07 -12.26
N PRO A 63 -7.85 -13.25 -12.84
CA PRO A 63 -9.23 -13.71 -12.79
C PRO A 63 -9.59 -13.89 -11.31
N ASN A 64 -10.84 -13.54 -10.99
CA ASN A 64 -11.41 -13.57 -9.64
C ASN A 64 -11.33 -14.99 -9.04
#